data_AF-A0A1S3WV76-F1
#
_entry.id   AF-A0A1S3WV76-F1
#
_cell.length_a   1.000
_cell.length_b   1.000
_cell.length_c   1.000
_cell.angle_alpha   90.00
_cell.angle_beta   90.00
_cell.angle_gamma   90.00
#
_symmetry.space_group_name_H-M   'P 1'
#
loop_
_entity.id
_entity.type
_entity.pdbx_description
1 polymer ?
#
loop_
_entity_poly.entity_id
_entity_poly.type
_entity_poly.pdbx_seq_one_letter_code
_entity_poly.pdbx_strand_id
1 'polypeptide(L)'
;MSLLLRNLQRAVPLRRAPLRRRLQAHLKAGELPQPTFPDDYNLGDIILGVELISQQCEEHEDYYDVLTVTATHGLCHLLGFTHSTEAEWQKMFHKEKQVLEELNQHLGTQLQPLSRGLFSKDT
;
A
#
# COMPACT_ATOMS: atom_id res chain seq x y z
N MET A 1 17.61 3.17 -21.68
CA MET A 1 17.80 1.86 -21.03
C MET A 1 16.68 1.69 -20.03
N SER A 2 15.69 0.85 -20.31
CA SER A 2 14.56 0.64 -19.39
C SER A 2 14.94 -0.37 -18.31
N LEU A 3 14.97 0.06 -17.06
CA LEU A 3 15.02 -0.84 -15.92
C LEU A 3 13.57 -1.27 -15.62
N LEU A 4 13.12 -2.28 -16.34
CA LEU A 4 11.82 -2.92 -16.11
C LEU A 4 11.96 -3.79 -14.84
N LEU A 5 11.74 -3.19 -13.66
CA LEU A 5 11.65 -3.93 -12.39
C LEU A 5 10.35 -4.72 -12.37
N ARG A 6 10.34 -5.83 -13.10
CA ARG A 6 9.37 -6.90 -12.92
C ARG A 6 9.47 -7.32 -11.45
N ASN A 7 8.37 -7.13 -10.72
CA ASN A 7 8.15 -7.73 -9.41
C ASN A 7 8.96 -7.08 -8.27
N LEU A 8 8.50 -5.91 -7.81
CA LEU A 8 9.01 -5.19 -6.63
C LEU A 8 8.80 -5.92 -5.29
N GLN A 9 8.30 -7.17 -5.29
CA GLN A 9 8.31 -8.03 -4.10
C GLN A 9 9.75 -8.45 -3.67
N ARG A 10 10.80 -8.03 -4.38
CA ARG A 10 12.17 -8.55 -4.17
C ARG A 10 13.30 -7.52 -4.00
N ALA A 11 13.07 -6.21 -4.16
CA ALA A 11 14.17 -5.23 -4.22
C ALA A 11 14.42 -4.41 -2.93
N VAL A 12 13.45 -4.28 -2.01
CA VAL A 12 13.65 -3.78 -0.63
C VAL A 12 12.68 -4.57 0.26
N PRO A 13 13.09 -5.08 1.44
CA PRO A 13 12.49 -6.26 2.03
C PRO A 13 11.18 -5.91 2.73
N LEU A 14 10.07 -5.91 2.02
CA LEU A 14 8.85 -6.49 2.58
C LEU A 14 9.04 -8.01 2.65
N ARG A 15 10.05 -8.43 3.42
CA ARG A 15 9.94 -9.72 4.09
C ARG A 15 8.82 -9.51 5.09
N ARG A 16 7.71 -10.22 4.88
CA ARG A 16 6.91 -10.67 6.01
C ARG A 16 7.87 -11.41 6.94
N ALA A 17 8.46 -10.74 7.91
CA ALA A 17 9.10 -11.44 9.01
C ALA A 17 7.98 -12.24 9.68
N PRO A 18 8.07 -13.58 9.75
CA PRO A 18 7.01 -14.39 10.32
C PRO A 18 7.07 -14.30 11.85
N LEU A 19 6.92 -13.09 12.40
CA LEU A 19 6.68 -12.91 13.83
C LEU A 19 5.23 -13.26 14.20
N ARG A 20 4.37 -13.46 13.19
CA ARG A 20 2.96 -13.87 13.34
C ARG A 20 2.75 -15.31 12.89
N ARG A 21 2.83 -16.27 13.83
CA ARG A 21 2.25 -17.62 13.62
C ARG A 21 0.74 -17.67 13.89
N ARG A 22 0.17 -16.71 14.63
CA ARG A 22 -1.26 -16.75 15.06
C ARG A 22 -2.21 -15.85 14.26
N LEU A 23 -1.78 -14.65 13.85
CA LEU A 23 -2.64 -13.73 13.07
C LEU A 23 -2.38 -13.72 11.56
N GLN A 24 -1.60 -14.68 11.05
CA GLN A 24 -1.54 -15.00 9.61
C GLN A 24 -2.83 -15.67 9.10
N ALA A 25 -3.91 -15.63 9.87
CA ALA A 25 -5.21 -16.13 9.50
C ALA A 25 -5.88 -15.10 8.56
N HIS A 26 -5.73 -15.30 7.25
CA HIS A 26 -6.70 -14.94 6.20
C HIS A 26 -7.58 -13.69 6.47
N LEU A 27 -7.00 -12.54 6.81
CA LEU A 27 -7.75 -11.30 6.93
C LEU A 27 -8.31 -10.97 5.55
N LYS A 28 -9.64 -10.97 5.43
CA LYS A 28 -10.29 -10.50 4.21
C LYS A 28 -10.15 -8.98 4.17
N ALA A 29 -10.09 -8.44 2.95
CA ALA A 29 -9.96 -7.01 2.70
C ALA A 29 -10.94 -6.19 3.56
N GLY A 30 -10.40 -5.37 4.46
CA GLY A 30 -11.16 -4.46 5.32
C GLY A 30 -11.74 -5.07 6.59
N GLU A 31 -11.60 -6.38 6.82
CA GLU A 31 -11.95 -6.98 8.10
C GLU A 31 -10.86 -6.68 9.13
N LEU A 32 -11.23 -6.04 10.24
CA LEU A 32 -10.32 -5.89 11.38
C LEU A 32 -10.27 -7.19 12.16
N PRO A 33 -9.10 -7.58 12.70
CA PRO A 33 -9.04 -8.73 13.58
C PRO A 33 -9.90 -8.50 14.81
N GLN A 34 -10.47 -9.59 15.36
CA GLN A 34 -11.11 -9.56 16.68
C GLN A 34 -10.04 -9.90 17.72
N PRO A 35 -9.49 -8.90 18.42
CA PRO A 35 -8.37 -9.13 19.31
C PRO A 35 -8.84 -9.87 20.56
N THR A 36 -8.14 -10.94 20.88
CA THR A 36 -8.31 -11.70 22.14
C THR A 36 -7.23 -11.36 23.15
N PHE A 37 -6.10 -10.80 22.69
CA PHE A 37 -4.99 -10.30 23.50
C PHE A 37 -4.50 -8.93 22.97
N PRO A 38 -3.83 -8.12 23.79
CA PRO A 38 -3.30 -6.82 23.37
C PRO A 38 -2.43 -6.87 22.09
N ASP A 39 -1.65 -7.93 21.89
CA ASP A 39 -0.79 -8.08 20.72
C ASP A 39 -1.56 -8.28 19.41
N ASP A 40 -2.84 -8.69 19.47
CA ASP A 40 -3.67 -8.90 18.28
C ASP A 40 -4.01 -7.57 17.57
N TYR A 41 -3.93 -6.43 18.28
CA TYR A 41 -4.08 -5.09 17.70
C TYR A 41 -2.91 -4.67 16.80
N ASN A 42 -1.74 -5.29 16.93
CA ASN A 42 -0.58 -4.94 16.14
C ASN A 42 -0.73 -5.45 14.71
N LEU A 43 -1.18 -4.62 13.76
CA LEU A 43 -1.43 -5.02 12.37
C LEU A 43 -0.20 -5.53 11.62
N GLY A 44 1.01 -5.17 12.05
CA GLY A 44 2.29 -5.52 11.44
C GLY A 44 3.13 -4.31 11.10
N ASP A 45 4.20 -4.55 10.35
CA ASP A 45 5.22 -3.55 10.03
C ASP A 45 5.09 -3.03 8.59
N ILE A 46 5.41 -1.75 8.39
CA ILE A 46 5.64 -1.14 7.08
C ILE A 46 7.09 -0.67 7.05
N ILE A 47 7.85 -1.15 6.07
CA ILE A 47 9.25 -0.77 5.86
C ILE A 47 9.31 0.02 4.55
N LEU A 48 9.78 1.27 4.63
CA LEU A 48 9.86 2.19 3.49
C LEU A 48 11.33 2.45 3.17
N GLY A 49 11.74 2.15 1.92
CA GLY A 49 13.05 2.53 1.41
C GLY A 49 13.04 3.99 0.97
N VAL A 50 13.34 4.91 1.88
CA VAL A 50 13.22 6.36 1.63
C VAL A 50 14.09 6.85 0.47
N GLU A 51 15.30 6.31 0.31
CA GLU A 51 16.18 6.62 -0.82
C GLU A 51 15.62 6.10 -2.14
N LEU A 52 15.01 4.91 -2.12
CA LEU A 52 14.38 4.35 -3.32
C LEU A 52 13.16 5.17 -3.72
N ILE A 53 12.31 5.55 -2.77
CA ILE A 53 11.15 6.41 -3.01
C ILE A 53 11.61 7.75 -3.58
N SER A 54 12.67 8.34 -3.02
CA SER A 54 13.23 9.59 -3.53
C SER A 54 13.78 9.46 -4.96
N GLN A 55 14.36 8.32 -5.31
CA GLN A 55 14.87 8.05 -6.67
C GLN A 55 13.76 7.79 -7.69
N GLN A 56 12.60 7.29 -7.25
CA GLN A 56 11.45 6.99 -8.09
C GLN A 56 10.49 8.16 -8.26
N CYS A 57 10.58 9.16 -7.37
CA CYS A 57 9.84 10.41 -7.46
C CYS A 57 10.19 11.12 -8.77
N GLU A 58 9.19 11.43 -9.59
CA GLU A 58 9.42 12.20 -10.81
C GLU A 58 9.75 13.67 -10.46
N GLU A 59 10.41 14.40 -11.35
CA GLU A 59 10.84 15.79 -11.10
C GLU A 59 9.69 16.74 -10.75
N HIS A 60 8.47 16.40 -11.16
CA HIS A 60 7.26 17.19 -10.93
C HIS A 60 6.43 16.70 -9.73
N GLU A 61 6.80 15.59 -9.11
CA GLU A 61 6.12 15.04 -7.94
C GLU A 61 6.73 15.60 -6.65
N ASP A 62 5.88 15.81 -5.63
CA ASP A 62 6.36 16.12 -4.29
C ASP A 62 6.74 14.84 -3.56
N TYR A 63 7.94 14.82 -2.96
CA TYR A 63 8.46 13.65 -2.27
C TYR A 63 7.55 13.20 -1.10
N TYR A 64 6.99 14.14 -0.33
CA TYR A 64 6.12 13.81 0.79
C TYR A 64 4.77 13.28 0.32
N ASP A 65 4.27 13.75 -0.82
CA ASP A 65 3.07 13.21 -1.46
C ASP A 65 3.30 11.74 -1.87
N VAL A 66 4.42 11.43 -2.54
CA VAL A 66 4.78 10.05 -2.92
C VAL A 66 4.96 9.17 -1.69
N LEU A 67 5.61 9.67 -0.64
CA LEU A 67 5.77 8.96 0.62
C LEU A 67 4.42 8.66 1.29
N THR A 68 3.50 9.63 1.30
CA THR A 68 2.16 9.51 1.88
C THR A 68 1.32 8.47 1.14
N VAL A 69 1.35 8.52 -0.19
CA VAL A 69 0.65 7.54 -1.05
C VAL A 69 1.24 6.13 -0.84
N THR A 70 2.56 6.01 -0.74
CA THR A 70 3.25 4.72 -0.50
C THR A 70 2.91 4.15 0.88
N ALA A 71 2.90 4.97 1.93
CA ALA A 71 2.51 4.54 3.27
C ALA A 71 1.04 4.11 3.33
N THR A 72 0.15 4.84 2.66
CA THR A 72 -1.28 4.51 2.54
C THR A 72 -1.50 3.15 1.86
N HIS A 73 -0.75 2.89 0.79
CA HIS A 73 -0.75 1.58 0.11
C HIS A 73 -0.30 0.45 1.04
N GLY A 74 0.79 0.66 1.80
CA GLY A 74 1.27 -0.28 2.81
C GLY A 74 0.24 -0.60 3.90
N LEU A 75 -0.47 0.43 4.40
CA LEU A 75 -1.55 0.25 5.37
C LEU A 75 -2.71 -0.57 4.79
N CYS A 76 -3.09 -0.35 3.52
CA CYS A 76 -4.10 -1.16 2.85
C CYS A 76 -3.69 -2.65 2.81
N HIS A 77 -2.41 -2.94 2.56
CA HIS A 77 -1.90 -4.31 2.62
C HIS A 77 -1.96 -4.93 4.02
N LEU A 78 -1.69 -4.16 5.08
CA LEU A 78 -1.86 -4.64 6.46
C LEU A 78 -3.32 -4.96 6.79
N LEU A 79 -4.27 -4.26 6.16
CA LEU A 79 -5.72 -4.47 6.29
C LEU A 79 -6.27 -5.56 5.34
N GLY A 80 -5.40 -6.35 4.71
CA GLY A 80 -5.80 -7.49 3.88
C GLY A 80 -6.24 -7.14 2.45
N PHE A 81 -6.07 -5.90 2.00
CA PHE A 81 -6.28 -5.55 0.59
C PHE A 81 -5.10 -6.04 -0.26
N THR A 82 -5.41 -6.60 -1.42
CA THR A 82 -4.43 -7.11 -2.41
C THR A 82 -4.81 -6.63 -3.80
N HIS A 83 -3.90 -6.78 -4.76
CA HIS A 83 -4.12 -6.38 -6.15
C HIS A 83 -3.57 -7.41 -7.16
N SER A 84 -3.58 -8.70 -6.80
CA SER A 84 -3.05 -9.76 -7.69
C SER A 84 -4.00 -10.11 -8.84
N THR A 85 -5.29 -9.76 -8.70
CA THR A 85 -6.31 -9.90 -9.73
C THR A 85 -7.08 -8.60 -9.89
N GLU A 86 -7.74 -8.41 -11.03
CA GLU A 86 -8.62 -7.26 -11.30
C GLU A 86 -9.61 -6.98 -10.16
N ALA A 87 -10.32 -8.02 -9.70
CA ALA A 87 -11.36 -7.89 -8.69
C ALA A 87 -10.79 -7.51 -7.31
N GLU A 88 -9.60 -8.00 -6.98
CA GLU A 88 -8.89 -7.60 -5.76
C GLU A 88 -8.37 -6.16 -5.89
N TRP A 89 -7.75 -5.84 -7.03
CA TRP A 89 -7.24 -4.52 -7.34
C TRP A 89 -8.34 -3.46 -7.24
N GLN A 90 -9.53 -3.71 -7.79
CA GLN A 90 -10.66 -2.78 -7.68
C GLN A 90 -10.95 -2.44 -6.22
N LYS A 91 -10.97 -3.43 -5.31
CA LYS A 91 -11.19 -3.18 -3.88
C LYS A 91 -10.06 -2.35 -3.27
N MET A 92 -8.82 -2.66 -3.61
CA MET A 92 -7.65 -1.93 -3.12
C MET A 92 -7.63 -0.49 -3.62
N PHE A 93 -7.86 -0.27 -4.91
CA PHE A 93 -7.95 1.05 -5.53
C PHE A 93 -9.04 1.90 -4.88
N HIS A 94 -10.24 1.36 -4.68
CA HIS A 94 -11.32 2.07 -4.01
C HIS A 94 -10.94 2.44 -2.56
N LYS A 95 -10.26 1.54 -1.85
CA LYS A 95 -9.86 1.81 -0.47
C LYS A 95 -8.76 2.88 -0.39
N GLU A 96 -7.75 2.81 -1.24
CA GLU A 96 -6.72 3.85 -1.35
C GLU A 96 -7.35 5.19 -1.67
N LYS A 97 -8.23 5.23 -2.68
CA LYS A 97 -8.92 6.45 -3.10
C LYS A 97 -9.70 7.09 -1.95
N GLN A 98 -10.47 6.28 -1.21
CA GLN A 98 -11.23 6.77 -0.06
C GLN A 98 -10.31 7.46 0.97
N VAL A 99 -9.21 6.81 1.36
CA VAL A 99 -8.29 7.35 2.37
C VAL A 99 -7.60 8.61 1.88
N LEU A 100 -7.16 8.63 0.62
CA LEU A 100 -6.48 9.78 0.04
C LEU A 100 -7.42 10.97 -0.17
N GLU A 101 -8.69 10.73 -0.50
CA GLU A 101 -9.71 11.79 -0.59
C GLU A 101 -9.93 12.48 0.77
N GLU A 102 -9.97 11.71 1.86
CA GLU A 102 -10.04 12.27 3.22
C GLU A 102 -8.79 13.11 3.55
N LEU A 103 -7.59 12.60 3.24
CA LEU A 103 -6.33 13.34 3.45
C LEU A 103 -6.28 14.63 2.60
N ASN A 104 -6.71 14.57 1.35
CA ASN A 104 -6.75 15.73 0.44
C ASN A 104 -7.64 16.84 0.99
N GLN A 105 -8.80 16.50 1.56
CA GLN A 105 -9.69 17.48 2.18
C GLN A 105 -9.05 18.18 3.39
N HIS A 106 -8.27 17.44 4.19
CA HIS A 106 -7.64 17.98 5.39
C HIS A 106 -6.34 18.74 5.12
N LEU A 107 -5.57 18.33 4.11
CA LEU A 107 -4.23 18.85 3.84
C LEU A 107 -4.16 19.78 2.63
N GLY A 108 -5.24 19.89 1.84
CA GLY A 108 -5.25 20.67 0.60
C GLY A 108 -4.37 20.07 -0.51
N THR A 109 -4.06 18.78 -0.43
CA THR A 109 -3.25 18.03 -1.39
C THR A 109 -4.11 17.45 -2.52
N GLN A 110 -3.46 16.89 -3.55
CA GLN A 110 -4.13 16.21 -4.67
C GLN A 110 -3.59 14.78 -4.89
N LEU A 111 -3.46 14.03 -3.80
CA LEU A 111 -2.93 12.67 -3.79
C LEU A 111 -3.82 11.73 -4.60
N GLN A 112 -3.19 10.79 -5.32
CA GLN A 112 -3.85 9.77 -6.13
C GLN A 112 -3.42 8.35 -5.69
N PRO A 113 -4.29 7.34 -5.83
CA PRO A 113 -3.97 5.95 -5.48
C PRO A 113 -2.68 5.45 -6.16
N LEU A 114 -1.81 4.77 -5.42
CA LEU A 114 -0.59 4.16 -5.99
C LEU A 114 -0.95 3.04 -6.97
N SER A 115 -2.05 2.36 -6.72
CA SER A 115 -2.59 1.28 -7.54
C SER A 115 -3.23 1.77 -8.85
N ARG A 116 -3.27 3.08 -9.14
CA ARG A 116 -3.83 3.62 -10.37
C ARG A 116 -3.21 2.97 -11.61
N GLY A 117 -4.02 2.68 -12.62
CA GLY A 117 -3.53 2.19 -13.91
C GLY A 117 -3.04 0.74 -13.94
N LEU A 118 -2.99 0.01 -12.81
CA LEU A 118 -2.46 -1.37 -12.78
C LEU A 118 -3.20 -2.34 -13.71
N PHE A 119 -4.49 -2.12 -13.92
CA PHE A 119 -5.31 -2.91 -14.83
C PHE A 119 -6.14 -2.07 -15.80
N SER A 120 -5.88 -0.77 -15.88
CA SER A 120 -6.47 0.05 -16.93
C SER A 120 -5.92 -0.44 -18.27
N LYS A 121 -6.76 -1.13 -19.05
CA LYS A 121 -6.45 -1.40 -20.46
C LYS A 121 -6.23 -0.05 -21.12
N ASP A 122 -5.09 0.12 -21.79
CA ASP A 122 -4.85 1.25 -22.67
C ASP A 122 -6.08 1.44 -23.57
N THR A 123 -6.75 2.58 -23.40
CA THR A 123 -7.71 3.14 -24.36
C THR A 123 -7.27 4.54 -24.67
#